data_AF-A0A1Z5KXW2-F1
#
_entry.id   AF-A0A1Z5KXW2-F1
#
_cell.length_a   1.000
_cell.length_b   1.000
_cell.length_c   1.000
_cell.angle_alpha   90.00
_cell.angle_beta   90.00
_cell.angle_gamma   90.00
#
_symmetry.space_group_name_H-M   'P 1'
#
loop_
_entity.id
_entity.type
_entity.pdbx_description
1 polymer ?
#
loop_
_entity_poly.entity_id
_entity_poly.type
_entity_poly.pdbx_seq_one_letter_code
_entity_poly.pdbx_strand_id
1 'polypeptide(L)'
;MVHYGHSCLIPVDQMDGLKMLYVFVDIKMDILHLIETVKHNWTTTTSLALVSTIQFVSTIQAAVAELKADGYNATAPQIRPLSPGEILGCTSPKLTGMDAVIYIGDGRFHLESIMIANPEVKAYRYNPYDKTITQEFYDHVKMAAVRQEAIRKASTAGTFGLILGTLGHQGNPHIMRRLQQRVSEKLNKSVVCVLLSEIFPGKLDLFADIDAWIQTSCPRLSIDWGLAFSKPVLTPYEASVVVDDVPWQERYPMDFYAKDSLGPWTPNHNVPRSAVVTVKKVCDGCSCKR
;
A
#
# COMPACT_ATOMS: atom_id res chain seq x y z
N MET A 1 -9.03 13.06 20.34
CA MET A 1 -8.12 11.90 20.24
C MET A 1 -6.70 12.39 19.98
N VAL A 2 -5.71 11.77 20.61
CA VAL A 2 -4.29 12.03 20.32
C VAL A 2 -3.71 10.78 19.69
N HIS A 3 -3.16 10.90 18.48
CA HIS A 3 -2.66 9.79 17.68
C HIS A 3 -1.13 9.91 17.54
N TYR A 4 -0.39 8.96 18.12
CA TYR A 4 1.06 9.00 18.16
C TYR A 4 1.69 8.14 17.06
N GLY A 5 2.82 8.61 16.53
CA GLY A 5 3.79 7.76 15.82
C GLY A 5 3.47 7.41 14.37
N HIS A 6 2.36 7.90 13.80
CA HIS A 6 2.02 7.67 12.39
C HIS A 6 1.74 8.97 11.64
N SER A 7 1.91 8.89 10.32
CA SER A 7 1.57 9.96 9.39
C SER A 7 0.07 10.22 9.31
N CYS A 8 -0.27 11.48 9.05
CA CYS A 8 -1.64 11.92 8.78
C CYS A 8 -2.09 11.46 7.39
N LEU A 9 -2.45 10.18 7.24
CA LEU A 9 -2.91 9.64 5.96
C LEU A 9 -4.32 10.13 5.59
N ILE A 10 -5.12 10.45 6.61
CA ILE A 10 -6.48 10.94 6.45
C ILE A 10 -6.55 12.42 6.83
N PRO A 11 -7.11 13.27 5.96
CA PRO A 11 -7.31 14.68 6.27
C PRO A 11 -8.11 14.85 7.57
N VAL A 12 -7.60 15.68 8.49
CA VAL A 12 -8.15 15.84 9.85
C VAL A 12 -9.54 16.50 9.81
N ASP A 13 -9.84 17.25 8.76
CA ASP A 13 -11.14 17.87 8.49
C ASP A 13 -12.24 16.85 8.16
N GLN A 14 -11.90 15.61 7.83
CA GLN A 14 -12.85 14.54 7.49
C GLN A 14 -13.28 13.69 8.69
N MET A 15 -12.98 14.11 9.91
CA MET A 15 -13.15 13.30 11.13
C MET A 15 -14.47 13.53 11.88
N ASP A 16 -15.55 13.97 11.19
CA ASP A 16 -16.93 14.11 11.69
C ASP A 16 -17.08 14.50 13.18
N GLY A 17 -16.56 15.68 13.55
CA GLY A 17 -16.68 16.24 14.90
C GLY A 17 -15.66 15.73 15.93
N LEU A 18 -14.83 14.74 15.58
CA LEU A 18 -13.74 14.26 16.43
C LEU A 18 -12.48 15.11 16.21
N LYS A 19 -12.11 15.90 17.23
CA LYS A 19 -10.81 16.61 17.22
C LYS A 19 -9.65 15.61 17.31
N MET A 20 -8.72 15.68 16.36
CA MET A 20 -7.54 14.82 16.31
C MET A 20 -6.25 15.64 16.36
N LEU A 21 -5.33 15.24 17.23
CA LEU A 21 -3.96 15.74 17.27
C LEU A 21 -3.03 14.60 16.89
N TYR A 22 -2.29 14.75 15.80
CA TYR A 22 -1.21 13.84 15.44
C TYR A 22 0.08 14.30 16.11
N VAL A 23 0.71 13.37 16.84
CA VAL A 23 2.00 13.60 17.48
C VAL A 23 3.03 12.72 16.78
N PHE A 24 3.84 13.35 15.95
CA PHE A 24 4.96 12.70 15.29
C PHE A 24 6.01 12.33 16.33
N VAL A 25 6.48 11.09 16.25
CA VAL A 25 7.58 10.58 17.09
C VAL A 25 8.80 10.49 16.20
N ASP A 26 9.82 11.27 16.52
CA ASP A 26 11.08 11.30 15.80
C ASP A 26 12.13 10.50 16.58
N ILE A 27 12.58 9.37 16.02
CA ILE A 27 13.58 8.50 16.63
C ILE A 27 14.95 8.96 16.17
N LYS A 28 15.81 9.28 17.14
CA LYS A 28 17.21 9.64 16.88
C LYS A 28 18.05 8.39 16.68
N MET A 29 18.99 8.46 15.74
CA MET A 29 20.01 7.44 15.53
C MET A 29 21.37 8.10 15.29
N ASP A 30 22.41 7.27 15.29
CA ASP A 30 23.76 7.67 14.90
C ASP A 30 23.85 7.88 13.38
N ILE A 31 23.61 9.13 12.95
CA ILE A 31 23.63 9.53 11.54
C ILE A 31 25.03 9.38 10.94
N LEU A 32 26.06 9.73 11.72
CA LEU A 32 27.46 9.63 11.28
C LEU A 32 27.80 8.17 10.94
N HIS A 33 27.42 7.23 11.80
CA HIS A 33 27.62 5.81 11.50
C HIS A 33 26.90 5.37 10.22
N LEU A 34 25.65 5.79 10.00
CA LEU A 34 24.93 5.49 8.76
C LEU A 34 25.69 6.03 7.53
N ILE A 35 26.15 7.28 7.58
CA ILE A 35 26.86 7.92 6.47
C ILE A 35 28.18 7.19 6.18
N GLU A 36 28.98 6.92 7.21
CA GLU A 36 30.24 6.19 7.04
C GLU A 36 30.01 4.75 6.56
N THR A 37 28.92 4.11 6.99
CA THR A 37 28.49 2.81 6.46
C THR A 37 28.17 2.89 4.96
N VAL A 38 27.47 3.95 4.51
CA VAL A 38 27.20 4.17 3.09
C VAL A 38 28.49 4.38 2.31
N LYS A 39 29.38 5.26 2.79
CA LYS A 39 30.67 5.55 2.15
C LYS A 39 31.58 4.33 2.07
N HIS A 40 31.51 3.43 3.04
CA HIS A 40 32.30 2.20 3.05
C HIS A 40 31.85 1.20 1.97
N ASN A 41 30.55 1.16 1.66
CA ASN A 41 29.96 0.12 0.81
C ASN A 41 29.70 0.57 -0.65
N TRP A 42 29.59 1.88 -0.92
CA TRP A 42 29.27 2.41 -2.24
C TRP A 42 30.16 3.57 -2.64
N THR A 43 30.27 3.81 -3.95
CA THR A 43 30.99 4.95 -4.51
C THR A 43 30.03 6.08 -4.88
N THR A 44 30.56 7.27 -5.11
CA THR A 44 29.78 8.46 -5.50
C THR A 44 29.02 8.30 -6.82
N THR A 45 29.44 7.36 -7.66
CA THR A 45 28.80 7.01 -8.93
C THR A 45 27.55 6.13 -8.76
N THR A 46 27.35 5.51 -7.59
CA THR A 46 26.17 4.68 -7.32
C THR A 46 24.97 5.57 -6.99
N SER A 47 23.85 5.34 -7.67
CA SER A 47 22.58 6.03 -7.43
C SER A 47 21.82 5.36 -6.29
N LEU A 48 21.70 6.04 -5.15
CA LEU A 48 21.16 5.51 -3.90
C LEU A 48 19.81 6.15 -3.55
N ALA A 49 18.82 5.33 -3.24
CA ALA A 49 17.57 5.75 -2.63
C ALA A 49 17.57 5.43 -1.13
N LEU A 50 17.40 6.43 -0.25
CA LEU A 50 17.27 6.22 1.19
C LEU A 50 15.80 6.35 1.59
N VAL A 51 15.28 5.33 2.26
CA VAL A 51 13.88 5.27 2.70
C VAL A 51 13.75 4.74 4.12
N SER A 52 12.66 5.09 4.79
CA SER A 52 12.32 4.59 6.12
C SER A 52 10.83 4.81 6.42
N THR A 53 10.42 4.54 7.65
CA THR A 53 9.12 4.91 8.19
C THR A 53 9.13 6.36 8.70
N ILE A 54 7.96 6.91 8.97
CA ILE A 54 7.78 8.32 9.41
C ILE A 54 8.70 8.70 10.58
N GLN A 55 9.00 7.76 11.48
CA GLN A 55 9.78 8.03 12.69
C GLN A 55 11.25 8.37 12.42
N PHE A 56 11.76 8.13 11.21
CA PHE A 56 13.15 8.40 10.85
C PHE A 56 13.31 9.41 9.71
N VAL A 57 12.21 9.95 9.16
CA VAL A 57 12.23 10.81 7.96
C VAL A 57 13.15 12.02 8.12
N SER A 58 13.17 12.64 9.31
CA SER A 58 14.05 13.78 9.60
C SER A 58 15.53 13.41 9.41
N THR A 59 15.91 12.23 9.91
CA THR A 59 17.26 11.69 9.86
C THR A 59 17.64 11.28 8.44
N ILE A 60 16.71 10.67 7.69
CA ILE A 60 16.92 10.34 6.28
C ILE A 60 17.24 11.57 5.46
N GLN A 61 16.47 12.65 5.64
CA GLN A 61 16.69 13.88 4.89
C GLN A 61 18.03 14.53 5.24
N ALA A 62 18.44 14.50 6.52
CA ALA A 62 19.75 14.97 6.94
C ALA A 62 20.89 14.13 6.34
N ALA A 63 20.80 12.80 6.41
CA ALA A 63 21.79 11.90 5.84
C ALA A 63 21.94 12.07 4.32
N VAL A 64 20.82 12.20 3.60
CA VAL A 64 20.83 12.46 2.15
C VAL A 64 21.48 13.80 1.83
N ALA A 65 21.24 14.84 2.62
CA ALA A 65 21.85 16.15 2.41
C ALA A 65 23.38 16.11 2.59
N GLU A 66 23.86 15.42 3.63
CA GLU A 66 25.29 15.28 3.90
C GLU A 66 26.00 14.40 2.86
N LEU A 67 25.41 13.25 2.50
CA LEU A 67 25.93 12.41 1.42
C LEU A 67 26.03 13.18 0.09
N LYS A 68 25.04 14.03 -0.24
CA LYS A 68 25.10 14.89 -1.42
C LYS A 68 26.22 15.93 -1.34
N ALA A 69 26.45 16.52 -0.15
CA ALA A 69 27.55 17.46 0.06
C ALA A 69 28.91 16.79 -0.17
N ASP A 70 29.02 15.50 0.16
CA ASP A 70 30.19 14.67 -0.09
C ASP A 70 30.27 14.10 -1.53
N GLY A 71 29.36 14.52 -2.41
CA GLY A 71 29.36 14.16 -3.83
C GLY A 71 28.67 12.85 -4.20
N TYR A 72 27.95 12.21 -3.26
CA TYR A 72 27.18 10.99 -3.55
C TYR A 72 25.86 11.30 -4.27
N ASN A 73 25.48 10.44 -5.21
CA ASN A 73 24.14 10.45 -5.81
C ASN A 73 23.10 9.79 -4.90
N ALA A 74 22.78 10.43 -3.77
CA ALA A 74 21.77 9.95 -2.82
C ALA A 74 20.45 10.73 -2.96
N THR A 75 19.30 10.07 -2.82
CA THR A 75 17.98 10.70 -2.87
C THR A 75 17.02 10.14 -1.82
N ALA A 76 16.11 10.97 -1.34
CA ALA A 76 14.96 10.54 -0.53
C ALA A 76 13.72 10.57 -1.44
N PRO A 77 13.33 9.45 -2.07
CA PRO A 77 12.20 9.43 -3.00
C PRO A 77 10.89 9.72 -2.27
N GLN A 78 9.91 10.27 -2.99
CA GLN A 78 8.61 10.62 -2.40
C GLN A 78 7.46 9.99 -3.19
N ILE A 79 6.51 9.40 -2.48
CA ILE A 79 5.19 9.04 -3.00
C ILE A 79 4.13 9.75 -2.16
N ARG A 80 3.42 10.71 -2.76
CA ARG A 80 2.45 11.53 -2.01
C ARG A 80 1.26 10.67 -1.57
N PRO A 81 0.68 10.90 -0.37
CA PRO A 81 0.92 12.04 0.53
C PRO A 81 2.09 11.87 1.50
N LEU A 82 2.87 10.79 1.41
CA LEU A 82 3.98 10.53 2.33
C LEU A 82 5.11 11.56 2.16
N SER A 83 5.88 11.74 3.22
CA SER A 83 7.03 12.64 3.25
C SER A 83 8.19 12.10 2.37
N PRO A 84 9.12 12.94 1.89
CA PRO A 84 10.30 12.45 1.19
C PRO A 84 11.11 11.48 2.06
N GLY A 85 11.39 10.29 1.53
CA GLY A 85 12.05 9.19 2.23
C GLY A 85 11.10 8.31 3.04
N GLU A 86 9.80 8.62 3.12
CA GLU A 86 8.82 7.82 3.85
C GLU A 86 8.16 6.75 2.96
N ILE A 87 8.06 5.53 3.48
CA ILE A 87 7.28 4.44 2.90
C ILE A 87 6.36 3.79 3.93
N LEU A 88 5.29 3.16 3.44
CA LEU A 88 4.40 2.30 4.21
C LEU A 88 4.50 0.86 3.72
N GLY A 89 4.03 -0.11 4.52
CA GLY A 89 3.97 -1.51 4.09
C GLY A 89 3.02 -1.78 2.91
N CYS A 90 2.19 -0.80 2.53
CA CYS A 90 1.25 -0.88 1.41
C CYS A 90 1.43 0.25 0.37
N THR A 91 2.42 1.13 0.55
CA THR A 91 2.63 2.29 -0.32
C THR A 91 4.11 2.61 -0.43
N SER A 92 4.68 2.48 -1.64
CA SER A 92 6.11 2.72 -1.89
C SER A 92 6.33 3.36 -3.27
N PRO A 93 7.31 4.27 -3.40
CA PRO A 93 7.61 4.91 -4.67
C PRO A 93 8.18 3.92 -5.68
N LYS A 94 7.95 4.19 -6.96
CA LYS A 94 8.72 3.60 -8.04
C LYS A 94 10.07 4.30 -8.11
N LEU A 95 11.15 3.53 -8.07
CA LEU A 95 12.51 3.98 -8.20
C LEU A 95 12.92 3.86 -9.67
N THR A 96 13.35 4.97 -10.27
CA THR A 96 13.82 5.04 -11.65
C THR A 96 15.28 5.45 -11.63
N GLY A 97 16.15 4.67 -12.27
CA GLY A 97 17.58 4.99 -12.36
C GLY A 97 18.33 4.91 -11.02
N MET A 98 17.85 4.08 -10.08
CA MET A 98 18.52 3.83 -8.80
C MET A 98 19.18 2.45 -8.84
N ASP A 99 20.44 2.39 -8.42
CA ASP A 99 21.21 1.13 -8.35
C ASP A 99 20.87 0.35 -7.09
N ALA A 100 20.64 1.06 -5.98
CA ALA A 100 20.29 0.47 -4.70
C ALA A 100 19.31 1.32 -3.89
N VAL A 101 18.52 0.64 -3.06
CA VAL A 101 17.69 1.23 -2.03
C VAL A 101 18.19 0.78 -0.66
N ILE A 102 18.37 1.74 0.25
CA ILE A 102 18.75 1.50 1.63
C ILE A 102 17.54 1.86 2.49
N TYR A 103 16.90 0.83 3.06
CA TYR A 103 15.88 0.99 4.09
C TYR A 103 16.54 1.10 5.45
N ILE A 104 16.23 2.17 6.16
CA ILE A 104 16.71 2.38 7.52
C ILE A 104 15.59 1.95 8.48
N GLY A 105 15.88 1.05 9.40
CA GLY A 105 14.92 0.61 10.40
C GLY A 105 15.04 -0.88 10.70
N ASP A 106 14.31 -1.30 11.73
CA ASP A 106 14.17 -2.71 12.05
C ASP A 106 13.01 -3.35 11.26
N GLY A 107 13.06 -4.67 11.14
CA GLY A 107 12.07 -5.48 10.46
C GLY A 107 12.14 -5.39 8.93
N ARG A 108 11.37 -6.27 8.29
CA ARG A 108 11.32 -6.39 6.83
C ARG A 108 10.00 -5.90 6.22
N PHE A 109 8.97 -5.67 7.02
CA PHE A 109 7.62 -5.35 6.53
C PHE A 109 7.59 -4.13 5.58
N HIS A 110 8.16 -2.99 5.98
CA HIS A 110 8.21 -1.80 5.13
C HIS A 110 9.19 -1.94 3.96
N LEU A 111 10.35 -2.55 4.22
CA LEU A 111 11.35 -2.85 3.20
C LEU A 111 10.76 -3.72 2.07
N GLU A 112 10.05 -4.78 2.41
CA GLU A 112 9.42 -5.66 1.43
C GLU A 112 8.44 -4.91 0.53
N SER A 113 7.77 -3.87 1.03
CA SER A 113 6.89 -3.03 0.19
C SER A 113 7.67 -2.34 -0.94
N ILE A 114 8.82 -1.75 -0.63
CA ILE A 114 9.63 -1.10 -1.67
C ILE A 114 10.35 -2.12 -2.57
N MET A 115 10.70 -3.30 -2.05
CA MET A 115 11.22 -4.41 -2.86
C MET A 115 10.17 -4.89 -3.86
N ILE A 116 8.94 -5.18 -3.40
CA ILE A 116 7.81 -5.59 -4.26
C ILE A 116 7.58 -4.57 -5.37
N ALA A 117 7.62 -3.28 -5.04
CA ALA A 117 7.44 -2.20 -6.00
C ALA A 117 8.62 -2.00 -6.98
N ASN A 118 9.80 -2.54 -6.68
CA ASN A 118 11.04 -2.30 -7.42
C ASN A 118 11.92 -3.55 -7.50
N PRO A 119 11.47 -4.62 -8.19
CA PRO A 119 12.14 -5.93 -8.20
C PRO A 119 13.56 -5.91 -8.78
N GLU A 120 13.91 -4.89 -9.55
CA GLU A 120 15.22 -4.76 -10.21
C GLU A 120 16.26 -4.00 -9.35
N VAL A 121 15.82 -3.32 -8.28
CA VAL A 121 16.69 -2.48 -7.46
C VAL A 121 17.27 -3.30 -6.31
N LYS A 122 18.60 -3.25 -6.11
CA LYS A 122 19.23 -3.93 -4.98
C LYS A 122 18.77 -3.32 -3.67
N ALA A 123 18.30 -4.15 -2.75
CA ALA A 123 17.73 -3.69 -1.49
C ALA A 123 18.66 -4.00 -0.31
N TYR A 124 18.85 -3.02 0.55
CA TYR A 124 19.66 -3.13 1.76
C TYR A 124 18.84 -2.66 2.97
N ARG A 125 19.06 -3.30 4.10
CA ARG A 125 18.51 -2.89 5.40
C ARG A 125 19.64 -2.43 6.30
N TYR A 126 19.59 -1.19 6.73
CA TYR A 126 20.41 -0.68 7.82
C TYR A 126 19.58 -0.65 9.10
N ASN A 127 19.96 -1.47 10.08
CA ASN A 127 19.32 -1.45 11.38
C ASN A 127 20.04 -0.44 12.31
N PRO A 128 19.40 0.66 12.70
CA PRO A 128 20.05 1.71 13.48
C PRO A 128 20.36 1.30 14.93
N TYR A 129 19.78 0.21 15.43
CA TYR A 129 19.97 -0.24 16.81
C TYR A 129 21.22 -1.10 16.99
N ASP A 130 21.45 -2.06 16.09
CA ASP A 130 22.62 -2.94 16.10
C ASP A 130 23.73 -2.48 15.14
N LYS A 131 23.46 -1.42 14.36
CA LYS A 131 24.38 -0.80 13.39
C LYS A 131 24.83 -1.74 12.28
N THR A 132 23.99 -2.71 11.93
CA THR A 132 24.26 -3.66 10.83
C THR A 132 23.61 -3.22 9.53
N ILE A 133 24.31 -3.45 8.42
CA ILE A 133 23.74 -3.35 7.08
C ILE A 133 23.75 -4.71 6.39
N THR A 134 22.62 -5.14 5.88
CA THR A 134 22.45 -6.42 5.18
C THR A 134 21.85 -6.19 3.80
N GLN A 135 22.29 -6.95 2.80
CA GLN A 135 21.55 -7.06 1.55
C GLN A 135 20.36 -7.98 1.76
N GLU A 136 19.19 -7.55 1.28
CA GLU A 136 17.92 -8.24 1.49
C GLU A 136 17.38 -8.73 0.14
N PHE A 137 16.77 -9.91 0.15
CA PHE A 137 16.22 -10.55 -1.04
C PHE A 137 14.74 -10.87 -0.86
N TYR A 138 13.99 -10.75 -1.95
CA TYR A 138 12.57 -11.06 -1.96
C TYR A 138 12.28 -12.01 -3.12
N ASP A 139 11.52 -13.06 -2.83
CA ASP A 139 11.17 -14.08 -3.81
C ASP A 139 10.00 -13.58 -4.67
N HIS A 140 10.30 -12.70 -5.62
CA HIS A 140 9.32 -12.11 -6.52
C HIS A 140 8.59 -13.16 -7.37
N VAL A 141 9.31 -14.19 -7.82
CA VAL A 141 8.75 -15.28 -8.64
C VAL A 141 7.73 -16.06 -7.83
N LYS A 142 8.08 -16.48 -6.62
CA LYS A 142 7.14 -17.18 -5.74
C LYS A 142 5.95 -16.32 -5.36
N MET A 143 6.19 -15.04 -5.01
CA MET A 143 5.09 -14.14 -4.68
C MET A 143 4.12 -14.01 -5.86
N ALA A 144 4.63 -13.69 -7.06
CA ALA A 144 3.80 -13.58 -8.26
C ALA A 144 3.04 -14.87 -8.56
N ALA A 145 3.69 -16.03 -8.48
CA ALA A 145 3.04 -17.33 -8.71
C ALA A 145 1.90 -17.59 -7.70
N VAL A 146 2.12 -17.32 -6.40
CA VAL A 146 1.10 -17.46 -5.37
C VAL A 146 -0.09 -16.52 -5.62
N ARG A 147 0.17 -15.27 -6.00
CA ARG A 147 -0.89 -14.28 -6.26
C ARG A 147 -1.66 -14.58 -7.55
N GLN A 148 -0.98 -14.99 -8.61
CA GLN A 148 -1.61 -15.42 -9.86
C GLN A 148 -2.45 -16.68 -9.67
N GLU A 149 -2.01 -17.64 -8.85
CA GLU A 149 -2.83 -18.81 -8.51
C GLU A 149 -4.08 -18.42 -7.70
N ALA A 150 -3.98 -17.46 -6.78
CA ALA A 150 -5.16 -16.95 -6.07
C ALA A 150 -6.16 -16.29 -7.04
N ILE A 151 -5.69 -15.51 -8.00
CA ILE A 151 -6.50 -14.93 -9.10
C ILE A 151 -7.16 -16.03 -9.92
N ARG A 152 -6.41 -17.06 -10.33
CA ARG A 152 -6.91 -18.17 -11.14
C ARG A 152 -7.97 -19.01 -10.40
N LYS A 153 -7.79 -19.26 -9.10
CA LYS A 153 -8.82 -19.91 -8.28
C LYS A 153 -10.07 -19.04 -8.20
N ALA A 154 -9.92 -17.75 -7.90
CA ALA A 154 -11.03 -16.82 -7.79
C ALA A 154 -11.77 -16.62 -9.13
N SER A 155 -11.11 -16.68 -10.29
CA SER A 155 -11.79 -16.55 -11.59
C SER A 155 -12.80 -17.67 -11.84
N THR A 156 -12.68 -18.81 -11.15
CA THR A 156 -13.64 -19.93 -11.20
C THR A 156 -14.70 -19.92 -10.08
N ALA A 157 -14.60 -19.01 -9.10
CA ALA A 157 -15.56 -18.87 -8.01
C ALA A 157 -16.98 -18.59 -8.50
N GLY A 158 -18.01 -19.15 -7.87
CA GLY A 158 -19.43 -18.82 -8.13
C GLY A 158 -19.93 -17.67 -7.26
N THR A 159 -19.52 -17.66 -5.99
CA THR A 159 -19.89 -16.63 -5.01
C THR A 159 -18.66 -15.90 -4.48
N PHE A 160 -18.68 -14.58 -4.55
CA PHE A 160 -17.65 -13.71 -3.98
C PHE A 160 -18.10 -13.08 -2.67
N GLY A 161 -17.22 -13.10 -1.67
CA GLY A 161 -17.34 -12.29 -0.47
C GLY A 161 -16.57 -10.98 -0.62
N LEU A 162 -17.26 -9.84 -0.51
CA LEU A 162 -16.64 -8.52 -0.55
C LEU A 162 -16.54 -7.96 0.86
N ILE A 163 -15.31 -7.83 1.37
CA ILE A 163 -15.03 -7.35 2.72
C ILE A 163 -14.75 -5.83 2.69
N LEU A 164 -15.59 -5.08 3.41
CA LEU A 164 -15.33 -3.69 3.77
C LEU A 164 -14.68 -3.62 5.15
N GLY A 165 -13.42 -3.18 5.19
CA GLY A 165 -12.70 -2.95 6.43
C GLY A 165 -13.30 -1.80 7.23
N THR A 166 -13.72 -2.06 8.47
CA THR A 166 -14.28 -1.01 9.36
C THR A 166 -13.27 -0.50 10.40
N LEU A 167 -12.04 -1.05 10.41
CA LEU A 167 -10.97 -0.57 11.27
C LEU A 167 -10.28 0.65 10.65
N GLY A 168 -10.33 1.77 11.37
CA GLY A 168 -9.78 3.04 10.90
C GLY A 168 -10.43 3.48 9.58
N HIS A 169 -9.62 3.99 8.66
CA HIS A 169 -10.06 4.42 7.33
C HIS A 169 -9.44 3.57 6.22
N GLN A 170 -9.31 2.26 6.47
CA GLN A 170 -8.72 1.33 5.51
C GLN A 170 -9.74 0.90 4.44
N GLY A 171 -11.00 0.64 4.83
CA GLY A 171 -12.07 0.29 3.90
C GLY A 171 -12.49 1.46 3.02
N ASN A 172 -12.81 1.16 1.76
CA ASN A 172 -13.30 2.17 0.83
C ASN A 172 -14.65 1.75 0.19
N PRO A 173 -15.77 2.39 0.56
CA PRO A 173 -17.09 2.05 0.02
C PRO A 173 -17.24 2.28 -1.48
N HIS A 174 -16.45 3.16 -2.09
CA HIS A 174 -16.47 3.38 -3.54
C HIS A 174 -15.85 2.18 -4.28
N ILE A 175 -14.70 1.70 -3.80
CA ILE A 175 -14.04 0.50 -4.33
C ILE A 175 -14.93 -0.72 -4.14
N MET A 176 -15.54 -0.90 -2.95
CA MET A 176 -16.45 -2.02 -2.71
C MET A 176 -17.62 -2.01 -3.68
N ARG A 177 -18.32 -0.87 -3.84
CA ARG A 177 -19.46 -0.77 -4.77
C ARG A 177 -19.06 -1.02 -6.22
N ARG A 178 -17.90 -0.50 -6.64
CA ARG A 178 -17.37 -0.77 -7.97
C ARG A 178 -17.14 -2.27 -8.18
N LEU A 179 -16.43 -2.93 -7.27
CA LEU A 179 -16.13 -4.35 -7.40
C LEU A 179 -17.38 -5.21 -7.28
N GLN A 180 -18.33 -4.85 -6.42
CA GLN A 180 -19.65 -5.48 -6.36
C GLN A 180 -20.32 -5.44 -7.73
N GLN A 181 -20.41 -4.25 -8.34
CA GLN A 181 -20.99 -4.07 -9.67
C GLN A 181 -20.27 -4.90 -10.73
N ARG A 182 -18.94 -4.88 -10.75
CA ARG A 182 -18.15 -5.64 -11.72
C ARG A 182 -18.35 -7.15 -11.59
N VAL A 183 -18.36 -7.68 -10.37
CA VAL A 183 -18.56 -9.11 -10.15
C VAL A 183 -19.99 -9.53 -10.50
N SER A 184 -21.00 -8.75 -10.11
CA SER A 184 -22.40 -9.08 -10.40
C SER A 184 -22.77 -8.90 -11.87
N GLU A 185 -22.37 -7.79 -12.50
CA GLU A 185 -22.83 -7.44 -13.86
C GLU A 185 -21.91 -7.97 -14.96
N LYS A 186 -20.58 -7.89 -14.79
CA LYS A 186 -19.63 -8.32 -15.83
C LYS A 186 -19.37 -9.83 -15.78
N LEU A 187 -19.27 -10.40 -14.58
CA LEU A 187 -19.00 -11.83 -14.42
C LEU A 187 -20.27 -12.68 -14.23
N ASN A 188 -21.43 -12.05 -13.96
CA ASN A 188 -22.68 -12.75 -13.64
C ASN A 188 -22.53 -13.70 -12.44
N LYS A 189 -21.86 -13.24 -11.37
CA LYS A 189 -21.56 -14.03 -10.16
C LYS A 189 -22.24 -13.45 -8.92
N SER A 190 -22.52 -14.32 -7.95
CA SER A 190 -23.14 -13.90 -6.69
C SER A 190 -22.15 -13.12 -5.82
N VAL A 191 -22.65 -12.13 -5.10
CA VAL A 191 -21.85 -11.28 -4.20
C VAL A 191 -22.50 -11.20 -2.84
N VAL A 192 -21.71 -11.41 -1.79
CA VAL A 192 -22.07 -11.16 -0.39
C VAL A 192 -21.15 -10.08 0.17
N CYS A 193 -21.71 -8.95 0.59
CA CYS A 193 -20.94 -7.88 1.24
C CYS A 193 -20.86 -8.13 2.76
N VAL A 194 -19.65 -8.06 3.32
CA VAL A 194 -19.38 -8.29 4.75
C VAL A 194 -18.57 -7.13 5.31
N LEU A 195 -18.98 -6.59 6.46
CA LEU A 195 -18.25 -5.54 7.16
C LEU A 195 -17.44 -6.19 8.29
N LEU A 196 -16.12 -6.00 8.30
CA LEU A 196 -15.24 -6.58 9.31
C LEU A 196 -14.23 -5.54 9.80
N SER A 197 -14.04 -5.45 11.12
CA SER A 197 -12.94 -4.68 11.70
C SER A 197 -11.61 -5.39 11.48
N GLU A 198 -11.60 -6.71 11.64
CA GLU A 198 -10.41 -7.55 11.54
C GLU A 198 -10.70 -8.82 10.74
N ILE A 199 -9.75 -9.20 9.90
CA ILE A 199 -9.84 -10.32 8.97
C ILE A 199 -8.86 -11.41 9.41
N PHE A 200 -9.39 -12.57 9.79
CA PHE A 200 -8.61 -13.73 10.22
C PHE A 200 -9.16 -15.00 9.55
N PRO A 201 -8.31 -16.02 9.27
CA PRO A 201 -8.73 -17.24 8.59
C PRO A 201 -9.98 -17.89 9.19
N GLY A 202 -9.96 -18.19 10.50
CA GLY A 202 -11.09 -18.85 11.16
C GLY A 202 -12.40 -18.06 11.13
N LYS A 203 -12.35 -16.72 10.97
CA LYS A 203 -13.56 -15.90 10.81
C LYS A 203 -14.15 -16.03 9.41
N LEU A 204 -13.29 -16.08 8.37
CA LEU A 204 -13.72 -16.26 6.99
C LEU A 204 -14.22 -17.69 6.72
N ASP A 205 -13.67 -18.69 7.43
CA ASP A 205 -14.10 -20.09 7.33
C ASP A 205 -15.56 -20.32 7.76
N LEU A 206 -16.12 -19.42 8.59
CA LEU A 206 -17.53 -19.46 8.99
C LEU A 206 -18.51 -19.22 7.83
N PHE A 207 -18.04 -18.66 6.71
CA PHE A 207 -18.85 -18.42 5.52
C PHE A 207 -18.61 -19.54 4.50
N ALA A 208 -19.25 -20.68 4.71
CA ALA A 208 -19.08 -21.87 3.89
C ALA A 208 -19.40 -21.63 2.40
N ASP A 209 -20.41 -20.80 2.10
CA ASP A 209 -20.94 -20.58 0.74
C ASP A 209 -20.16 -19.55 -0.10
N ILE A 210 -19.10 -18.95 0.44
CA ILE A 210 -18.25 -17.99 -0.29
C ILE A 210 -17.09 -18.72 -0.94
N ASP A 211 -16.87 -18.63 -2.24
CA ASP A 211 -15.79 -19.36 -2.92
C ASP A 211 -14.47 -18.58 -2.96
N ALA A 212 -14.56 -17.24 -3.01
CA ALA A 212 -13.43 -16.34 -3.05
C ALA A 212 -13.72 -15.02 -2.32
N TRP A 213 -12.69 -14.41 -1.75
CA TRP A 213 -12.78 -13.16 -1.03
C TRP A 213 -12.08 -12.03 -1.76
N ILE A 214 -12.67 -10.85 -1.71
CA ILE A 214 -12.06 -9.59 -2.10
C ILE A 214 -12.09 -8.70 -0.86
N GLN A 215 -10.94 -8.21 -0.42
CA GLN A 215 -10.86 -7.36 0.77
C GLN A 215 -10.37 -5.96 0.42
N THR A 216 -11.04 -4.94 0.96
CA THR A 216 -10.69 -3.52 0.75
C THR A 216 -9.95 -2.89 1.93
N SER A 217 -9.36 -3.72 2.80
CA SER A 217 -8.61 -3.31 4.00
C SER A 217 -7.10 -3.24 3.69
N CYS A 218 -6.23 -3.55 4.66
CA CYS A 218 -4.79 -3.65 4.44
C CYS A 218 -4.43 -4.66 3.32
N PRO A 219 -3.76 -4.24 2.22
CA PRO A 219 -3.37 -5.14 1.13
C PRO A 219 -2.45 -6.30 1.55
N ARG A 220 -1.66 -6.11 2.61
CA ARG A 220 -0.71 -7.11 3.11
C ARG A 220 -1.37 -8.35 3.71
N LEU A 221 -2.67 -8.28 4.06
CA LEU A 221 -3.46 -9.46 4.43
C LEU A 221 -3.56 -10.46 3.27
N SER A 222 -3.71 -9.96 2.05
CA SER A 222 -3.74 -10.81 0.86
C SER A 222 -2.33 -11.24 0.46
N ILE A 223 -1.38 -10.31 0.44
CA ILE A 223 -0.03 -10.55 -0.09
C ILE A 223 0.76 -11.50 0.81
N ASP A 224 0.80 -11.26 2.12
CA ASP A 224 1.64 -12.02 3.05
C ASP A 224 0.89 -13.23 3.63
N TRP A 225 -0.38 -13.03 3.97
CA TRP A 225 -1.18 -14.01 4.70
C TRP A 225 -2.11 -14.82 3.80
N GLY A 226 -2.11 -14.56 2.48
CA GLY A 226 -3.05 -15.17 1.55
C GLY A 226 -3.08 -16.71 1.58
N LEU A 227 -1.95 -17.36 1.89
CA LEU A 227 -1.84 -18.82 2.01
C LEU A 227 -2.40 -19.37 3.33
N ALA A 228 -2.60 -18.52 4.34
CA ALA A 228 -3.19 -18.93 5.62
C ALA A 228 -4.72 -19.05 5.54
N PHE A 229 -5.33 -18.54 4.48
CA PHE A 229 -6.77 -18.64 4.25
C PHE A 229 -7.11 -19.89 3.43
N SER A 230 -8.20 -20.57 3.79
CA SER A 230 -8.71 -21.75 3.07
C SER A 230 -9.16 -21.43 1.63
N LYS A 231 -9.62 -20.20 1.41
CA LYS A 231 -10.16 -19.66 0.17
C LYS A 231 -9.32 -18.49 -0.31
N PRO A 232 -9.21 -18.24 -1.64
CA PRO A 232 -8.40 -17.14 -2.16
C PRO A 232 -8.90 -15.80 -1.62
N VAL A 233 -7.98 -15.00 -1.06
CA VAL A 233 -8.24 -13.63 -0.60
C VAL A 233 -7.47 -12.66 -1.48
N LEU A 234 -8.20 -11.85 -2.23
CA LEU A 234 -7.67 -10.90 -3.21
C LEU A 234 -7.62 -9.48 -2.65
N THR A 235 -6.58 -8.75 -3.03
CA THR A 235 -6.55 -7.29 -2.98
C THR A 235 -7.53 -6.71 -4.01
N PRO A 236 -7.88 -5.41 -3.90
CA PRO A 236 -8.70 -4.76 -4.92
C PRO A 236 -8.04 -4.72 -6.31
N TYR A 237 -6.70 -4.67 -6.36
CA TYR A 237 -5.95 -4.74 -7.62
C TYR A 237 -6.16 -6.10 -8.30
N GLU A 238 -5.95 -7.18 -7.57
CA GLU A 238 -6.11 -8.54 -8.11
C GLU A 238 -7.56 -8.86 -8.47
N ALA A 239 -8.51 -8.34 -7.70
CA ALA A 239 -9.92 -8.39 -8.07
C ALA A 239 -10.20 -7.64 -9.38
N SER A 240 -9.53 -6.52 -9.62
CA SER A 240 -9.60 -5.77 -10.89
C SER A 240 -9.02 -6.58 -12.06
N VAL A 241 -8.02 -7.44 -11.81
CA VAL A 241 -7.53 -8.41 -12.81
C VAL A 241 -8.57 -9.50 -13.07
N VAL A 242 -9.20 -10.06 -12.03
CA VAL A 242 -10.25 -11.09 -12.18
C VAL A 242 -11.44 -10.58 -12.99
N VAL A 243 -11.88 -9.35 -12.76
CA VAL A 243 -12.98 -8.74 -13.52
C VAL A 243 -12.51 -8.11 -14.84
N ASP A 244 -11.25 -8.32 -15.24
CA ASP A 244 -10.70 -7.85 -16.51
C ASP A 244 -10.86 -6.31 -16.70
N ASP A 245 -10.67 -5.55 -15.62
CA ASP A 245 -10.56 -4.09 -15.67
C ASP A 245 -9.11 -3.64 -15.97
N VAL A 246 -8.13 -4.49 -15.64
CA VAL A 246 -6.70 -4.24 -15.86
C VAL A 246 -5.98 -5.57 -16.08
N PRO A 247 -4.98 -5.66 -16.99
CA PRO A 247 -4.13 -6.83 -17.06
C PRO A 247 -3.26 -6.98 -15.80
N TRP A 248 -2.74 -8.19 -15.60
CA TRP A 248 -1.66 -8.40 -14.63
C TRP A 248 -0.47 -7.49 -14.95
N GLN A 249 0.07 -6.83 -13.93
CA GLN A 249 1.18 -5.90 -14.02
C GLN A 249 2.45 -6.67 -13.68
N GLU A 250 3.48 -6.55 -14.51
CA GLU A 250 4.79 -7.13 -14.24
C GLU A 250 5.34 -6.66 -12.89
N ARG A 251 5.19 -5.37 -12.61
CA ARG A 251 5.48 -4.77 -11.31
C ARG A 251 4.23 -4.73 -10.46
N TYR A 252 4.20 -5.53 -9.41
CA TYR A 252 3.06 -5.58 -8.49
C TYR A 252 2.84 -4.21 -7.84
N PRO A 253 1.62 -3.64 -7.90
CA PRO A 253 1.36 -2.29 -7.42
C PRO A 253 1.35 -2.22 -5.89
N MET A 254 2.15 -1.30 -5.34
CA MET A 254 2.19 -0.93 -3.93
C MET A 254 1.84 0.55 -3.78
N ASP A 255 0.62 0.92 -4.18
CA ASP A 255 0.17 2.30 -4.35
C ASP A 255 -1.11 2.62 -3.56
N PHE A 256 -1.39 1.88 -2.48
CA PHE A 256 -2.67 1.92 -1.79
C PHE A 256 -3.09 3.32 -1.34
N TYR A 257 -2.19 4.08 -0.70
CA TYR A 257 -2.44 5.47 -0.32
C TYR A 257 -1.84 6.49 -1.31
N ALA A 258 -1.33 6.05 -2.46
CA ALA A 258 -0.71 6.96 -3.41
C ALA A 258 -1.74 7.95 -3.99
N LYS A 259 -1.40 9.24 -3.98
CA LYS A 259 -2.20 10.29 -4.63
C LYS A 259 -2.24 10.07 -6.15
N ASP A 260 -1.10 9.70 -6.73
CA ASP A 260 -0.96 9.34 -8.14
C ASP A 260 -1.23 7.83 -8.30
N SER A 261 -2.47 7.44 -7.97
CA SER A 261 -2.97 6.07 -8.05
C SER A 261 -2.81 5.46 -9.44
N LEU A 262 -2.42 4.18 -9.51
CA LEU A 262 -2.29 3.42 -10.74
C LEU A 262 -3.64 2.93 -11.30
N GLY A 263 -4.72 3.00 -10.52
CA GLY A 263 -6.04 2.62 -11.01
C GLY A 263 -7.14 2.60 -9.96
N PRO A 264 -8.38 2.25 -10.37
CA PRO A 264 -9.59 2.39 -9.54
C PRO A 264 -9.66 1.40 -8.37
N TRP A 265 -8.58 0.68 -8.08
CA TRP A 265 -8.43 -0.24 -6.96
C TRP A 265 -7.79 0.41 -5.72
N THR A 266 -7.42 1.70 -5.77
CA THR A 266 -6.87 2.40 -4.60
C THR A 266 -7.80 3.47 -4.03
N PRO A 267 -7.78 3.70 -2.71
CA PRO A 267 -8.61 4.71 -2.05
C PRO A 267 -8.52 6.12 -2.62
N ASN A 268 -7.33 6.51 -3.08
CA ASN A 268 -7.03 7.86 -3.55
C ASN A 268 -7.16 8.02 -5.07
N HIS A 269 -7.69 7.01 -5.78
CA HIS A 269 -7.93 7.10 -7.22
C HIS A 269 -9.03 8.12 -7.53
N ASN A 270 -8.62 9.29 -8.01
CA ASN A 270 -9.56 10.28 -8.53
C ASN A 270 -9.82 10.02 -10.01
N VAL A 271 -11.05 9.65 -10.33
CA VAL A 271 -11.55 9.70 -11.71
C VAL A 271 -11.60 11.17 -12.15
N PRO A 272 -11.04 11.56 -13.31
CA PRO A 272 -11.23 12.91 -13.84
C PRO A 272 -12.72 13.26 -13.85
N ARG A 273 -13.10 14.47 -13.39
CA ARG A 273 -14.50 14.91 -13.31
C ARG A 273 -15.31 14.71 -14.60
N SER A 274 -14.65 14.57 -15.76
CA SER A 274 -15.28 14.28 -17.05
C SER A 274 -15.86 12.86 -17.20
N ALA A 275 -15.44 11.90 -16.38
CA ALA A 275 -15.94 10.51 -16.41
C ALA A 275 -16.95 10.20 -15.29
N VAL A 276 -17.31 11.19 -14.48
CA VAL A 276 -18.42 11.08 -13.53
C VAL A 276 -19.71 11.39 -14.28
N VAL A 277 -20.44 10.35 -14.69
CA VAL A 277 -21.86 10.52 -15.04
C VAL A 277 -22.54 11.04 -13.79
N THR A 278 -22.82 12.33 -13.78
CA THR A 278 -23.61 12.94 -12.72
C THR A 278 -25.00 12.38 -12.89
N VAL A 279 -25.36 11.37 -12.10
CA VAL A 279 -26.77 11.03 -11.90
C VAL A 279 -27.37 12.26 -11.24
N LYS A 280 -27.99 13.13 -12.04
CA LYS A 280 -28.86 14.18 -11.51
C LYS A 280 -29.81 13.45 -10.56
N LYS A 281 -29.74 13.75 -9.27
CA LYS A 281 -30.85 13.47 -8.37
C LYS A 281 -32.03 14.27 -8.91
N VAL A 282 -32.87 13.62 -9.70
CA VAL A 282 -34.19 14.12 -10.03
C VAL A 282 -34.99 13.98 -8.75
N CYS A 283 -35.03 15.03 -7.95
CA CYS A 283 -36.01 15.16 -6.89
C CYS A 283 -37.32 15.60 -7.53
N ASP A 284 -38.07 14.67 -8.12
CA ASP A 284 -39.46 14.91 -8.45
C ASP A 284 -40.24 14.98 -7.13
N GLY A 285 -40.55 16.20 -6.69
CA GLY A 285 -41.53 16.44 -5.62
C GLY A 285 -41.05 17.13 -4.34
N CYS A 286 -39.81 17.64 -4.24
CA CYS A 286 -39.38 18.35 -3.03
C CYS A 286 -39.61 19.87 -3.14
N SER A 287 -40.54 20.41 -2.35
CA SER A 287 -41.01 21.80 -2.34
C SER A 287 -40.07 22.80 -1.64
N CYS A 288 -38.77 22.50 -1.53
CA CYS A 288 -37.78 23.40 -0.95
C CYS A 288 -37.29 24.45 -1.95
N LYS A 289 -38.18 25.40 -2.27
CA LYS A 289 -37.81 26.77 -2.67
C LYS A 289 -38.69 27.76 -1.90
N ARG A 290 -38.19 28.23 -0.77
CA ARG A 290 -38.34 29.59 -0.25
C ARG A 290 -37.06 29.96 0.48
#